data_AF-A0A2L2Z1A4-F1
#
_entry.id   AF-A0A2L2Z1A4-F1
#
_cell.length_a   1.000
_cell.length_b   1.000
_cell.length_c   1.000
_cell.angle_alpha   90.00
_cell.angle_beta   90.00
_cell.angle_gamma   90.00
#
_symmetry.space_group_name_H-M   'P 1'
#
loop_
_entity.id
_entity.type
_entity.pdbx_description
1 polymer ?
#
loop_
_entity_poly.entity_id
_entity_poly.type
_entity_poly.pdbx_seq_one_letter_code
_entity_poly.pdbx_strand_id
1 'polypeptide(L)'
;SVFLWHADANKIGCSLVETLNNHKLPLSKLLMLSIDRPNVNKSVAKKLNERLTLENSPELVDFGTCSLHKVHNSFSKAVSSLSLDLDQFANDLFGFFKLSAARREDLKELQSLLNFEQKFL
;
A
#
# COMPACT_ATOMS: atom_id res chain seq x y z
N SER A 1 -0.84 4.88 -2.55
CA SER A 1 -1.41 5.79 -3.56
C SER A 1 -0.41 6.03 -4.68
N VAL A 2 -0.66 5.53 -5.89
CA VAL A 2 0.13 5.90 -7.07
C VAL A 2 -0.27 7.32 -7.46
N PHE A 3 0.70 8.22 -7.61
CA PHE A 3 0.43 9.60 -8.01
C PHE A 3 0.16 9.66 -9.51
N LEU A 4 -1.08 9.93 -9.91
CA LEU A 4 -1.51 10.03 -11.31
C LEU A 4 -1.21 11.41 -11.94
N TRP A 5 -0.15 12.09 -11.49
CA TRP A 5 0.30 13.39 -12.02
C TRP A 5 -0.83 14.41 -12.24
N HIS A 6 -1.08 14.80 -13.50
CA HIS A 6 -2.07 15.78 -13.92
C HIS A 6 -3.43 15.16 -14.29
N ALA A 7 -3.71 13.94 -13.81
CA ALA A 7 -5.01 13.32 -13.96
C ALA A 7 -6.02 13.98 -13.01
N ASP A 8 -6.95 14.74 -13.57
CA ASP A 8 -8.11 15.23 -12.86
C ASP A 8 -9.25 14.19 -12.89
N ALA A 9 -10.31 14.46 -12.13
CA ALA A 9 -11.45 13.56 -12.02
C ALA A 9 -12.19 13.33 -13.34
N ASN A 10 -12.18 14.30 -14.27
CA ASN A 10 -12.81 14.12 -15.57
C ASN A 10 -12.01 13.14 -16.42
N LYS A 11 -10.68 13.29 -16.48
CA LYS A 11 -9.82 12.38 -17.24
C LYS A 11 -9.96 10.94 -16.77
N ILE A 12 -9.94 10.73 -15.45
CA ILE A 12 -10.08 9.39 -14.84
C ILE A 12 -11.49 8.83 -15.11
N GLY A 13 -12.53 9.63 -14.90
CA GLY A 13 -13.92 9.21 -15.13
C GLY A 13 -14.20 8.86 -16.60
N CYS A 14 -13.74 9.69 -17.54
CA CYS A 14 -13.88 9.43 -18.97
C CYS A 14 -13.14 8.15 -19.37
N SER A 15 -11.88 7.98 -18.94
CA SER A 15 -11.10 6.79 -19.24
C SER A 15 -11.74 5.52 -18.67
N LEU A 16 -12.33 5.58 -17.47
CA LEU A 16 -13.06 4.47 -16.88
C LEU A 16 -14.30 4.10 -17.72
N VAL A 17 -15.12 5.08 -18.12
CA VAL A 17 -16.30 4.80 -18.95
C VAL A 17 -15.92 4.31 -20.35
N GLU A 18 -14.89 4.88 -20.96
CA GLU A 18 -14.36 4.42 -22.25
C GLU A 18 -13.90 2.97 -22.15
N THR A 19 -13.17 2.61 -21.08
CA THR A 19 -12.74 1.23 -20.82
C THR A 19 -13.94 0.29 -20.68
N LEU A 20 -14.95 0.68 -19.90
CA LEU A 20 -16.18 -0.11 -19.75
C LEU A 20 -16.89 -0.33 -21.10
N ASN A 21 -17.03 0.73 -21.90
CA ASN A 21 -17.64 0.66 -23.23
C ASN A 21 -16.86 -0.26 -24.18
N ASN A 22 -15.52 -0.17 -24.19
CA ASN A 22 -14.65 -1.01 -25.01
C ASN A 22 -14.82 -2.50 -24.66
N HIS A 23 -15.13 -2.80 -23.41
CA HIS A 23 -15.41 -4.16 -22.93
C HIS A 23 -16.91 -4.53 -22.96
N LYS A 24 -17.78 -3.69 -23.54
CA LYS A 24 -19.24 -3.88 -23.59
C LYS A 24 -19.87 -4.07 -22.21
N LEU A 25 -19.29 -3.43 -21.19
CA LEU A 25 -19.80 -3.40 -19.83
C LEU A 25 -20.60 -2.10 -19.63
N PRO A 26 -21.92 -2.15 -19.53
CA PRO A 26 -22.71 -0.94 -19.34
C PRO A 26 -22.47 -0.36 -17.94
N LEU A 27 -22.24 0.95 -17.87
CA LEU A 27 -22.03 1.68 -16.62
C LEU A 27 -23.21 1.48 -15.64
N SER A 28 -24.44 1.38 -16.15
CA SER A 28 -25.65 1.12 -15.37
C SER A 28 -25.68 -0.22 -14.62
N LYS A 29 -24.78 -1.16 -14.95
CA LYS A 29 -24.60 -2.42 -14.22
C LYS A 29 -23.45 -2.38 -13.22
N LEU A 30 -22.74 -1.26 -13.11
CA LEU A 30 -21.70 -1.08 -12.11
C LEU A 30 -22.35 -0.93 -10.73
N LEU A 31 -22.09 -1.88 -9.84
CA LEU A 31 -22.68 -1.87 -8.50
C LEU A 31 -21.97 -0.88 -7.55
N MET A 32 -20.64 -0.82 -7.62
CA MET A 32 -19.81 -0.11 -6.65
C MET A 32 -18.48 0.28 -7.31
N LEU A 33 -17.92 1.42 -6.88
CA LEU A 33 -16.53 1.78 -7.14
C LEU A 33 -15.74 1.81 -5.83
N SER A 34 -14.78 0.91 -5.66
CA SER A 34 -13.84 0.94 -4.53
C SER A 34 -12.77 2.00 -4.78
N ILE A 35 -12.68 3.01 -3.91
CA ILE A 35 -11.78 4.15 -4.07
C ILE A 35 -10.90 4.41 -2.87
N ASP A 36 -9.69 4.91 -3.12
CA ASP A 36 -8.85 5.50 -2.09
C ASP A 36 -9.35 6.90 -1.68
N ARG A 37 -8.82 7.41 -0.57
CA ARG A 37 -9.25 8.67 0.03
C ARG A 37 -8.96 9.97 -0.76
N PRO A 38 -7.99 10.08 -1.70
CA PRO A 38 -7.73 11.32 -2.42
C PRO A 38 -8.99 11.97 -3.01
N ASN A 39 -9.09 13.30 -2.92
CA ASN A 39 -10.27 14.06 -3.37
C ASN A 39 -10.61 13.81 -4.84
N VAL A 40 -9.59 13.57 -5.68
CA VAL A 40 -9.80 13.25 -7.10
C VAL A 40 -10.65 11.99 -7.29
N ASN A 41 -10.43 10.93 -6.50
CA ASN A 41 -11.18 9.68 -6.60
C ASN A 41 -12.62 9.82 -6.13
N LYS A 42 -12.83 10.61 -5.06
CA LYS A 42 -14.18 10.95 -4.59
C LYS A 42 -14.95 11.74 -5.65
N SER A 43 -14.28 12.69 -6.31
CA SER A 43 -14.86 13.45 -7.41
C SER A 43 -15.19 12.57 -8.63
N VAL A 44 -14.40 11.53 -8.91
CA VAL A 44 -14.74 10.53 -9.95
C VAL A 44 -16.02 9.80 -9.59
N ALA A 45 -16.13 9.25 -8.37
CA ALA A 45 -17.34 8.55 -7.92
C ALA A 45 -18.58 9.44 -8.00
N LYS A 46 -18.47 10.70 -7.55
CA LYS A 46 -19.55 11.70 -7.65
C LYS A 46 -20.00 11.91 -9.09
N LYS A 47 -19.05 12.10 -10.02
CA LYS A 47 -19.35 12.32 -11.45
C LYS A 47 -19.99 11.10 -12.11
N LEU A 48 -19.59 9.89 -11.72
CA LEU A 48 -20.23 8.66 -12.22
C LEU A 48 -21.67 8.55 -11.72
N ASN A 49 -21.94 8.90 -10.46
CA ASN A 49 -23.32 8.98 -9.96
C ASN A 49 -24.13 10.03 -10.69
N GLU A 50 -23.60 11.25 -10.89
CA GLU A 50 -24.27 12.30 -11.68
C GLU A 50 -24.66 11.79 -13.07
N ARG A 51 -23.78 11.00 -13.72
CA ARG A 51 -24.06 10.38 -15.01
C ARG A 51 -25.11 9.27 -14.94
N LEU A 52 -25.03 8.38 -13.94
CA LEU A 52 -26.02 7.32 -13.73
C LEU A 52 -27.42 7.90 -13.50
N THR A 53 -27.53 8.98 -12.71
CA THR A 53 -28.79 9.70 -12.48
C THR A 53 -29.34 10.27 -13.79
N LEU A 54 -28.50 10.88 -14.64
CA LEU A 54 -28.90 11.37 -15.96
C LEU A 54 -29.38 10.25 -16.90
N GLU A 55 -28.82 9.06 -16.76
CA GLU A 55 -29.19 7.85 -17.50
C GLU A 55 -30.38 7.09 -16.86
N ASN A 56 -31.06 7.66 -15.85
CA ASN A 56 -32.13 7.02 -15.06
C ASN A 56 -31.74 5.64 -14.51
N SER A 57 -30.46 5.48 -14.18
CA SER A 57 -29.89 4.24 -13.63
C SER A 57 -29.67 4.37 -12.12
N PRO A 58 -29.67 3.26 -11.35
CA PRO A 58 -29.33 3.30 -9.94
C PRO A 58 -27.94 3.88 -9.69
N GLU A 59 -27.81 4.65 -8.61
CA GLU A 59 -26.51 5.15 -8.14
C GLU A 59 -25.62 4.02 -7.63
N LEU A 60 -24.31 4.27 -7.58
CA LEU A 60 -23.34 3.35 -7.01
C LEU A 60 -23.58 3.17 -5.50
N VAL A 61 -23.42 1.95 -5.01
CA VAL A 61 -23.44 1.66 -3.58
C VAL A 61 -22.19 2.26 -2.91
N ASP A 62 -22.41 3.12 -1.92
CA ASP A 62 -21.33 3.77 -1.16
C ASP A 62 -20.87 2.92 0.04
N PHE A 63 -19.71 2.30 -0.08
CA PHE A 63 -18.99 1.63 1.02
C PHE A 63 -17.91 2.53 1.65
N GLY A 64 -17.84 3.79 1.22
CA GLY A 64 -16.82 4.74 1.60
C GLY A 64 -15.46 4.47 0.95
N THR A 65 -14.43 5.09 1.50
CA THR A 65 -13.05 4.96 1.01
C THR A 65 -12.34 3.76 1.63
N CYS A 66 -11.40 3.18 0.88
CA CYS A 66 -10.54 2.07 1.27
C CYS A 66 -10.12 2.08 2.75
N SER A 67 -10.53 1.04 3.50
CA SER A 67 -10.24 0.86 4.92
C SER A 67 -8.75 0.58 5.17
N LEU A 68 -8.07 -0.10 4.24
CA LEU A 68 -6.64 -0.41 4.34
C LEU A 68 -5.79 0.86 4.48
N HIS A 69 -6.13 1.92 3.75
CA HIS A 69 -5.45 3.21 3.88
C HIS A 69 -5.66 3.85 5.26
N LYS A 70 -6.81 3.62 5.92
CA LYS A 70 -7.02 4.08 7.31
C LYS A 70 -6.08 3.34 8.26
N VAL A 71 -6.04 2.02 8.17
CA VAL A 71 -5.21 1.16 9.01
C VAL A 71 -3.73 1.48 8.80
N HIS A 72 -3.28 1.56 7.53
CA HIS A 72 -1.90 1.90 7.20
C HIS A 72 -1.52 3.27 7.77
N ASN A 73 -2.31 4.32 7.52
CA ASN A 73 -1.98 5.65 8.03
C ASN A 73 -1.98 5.71 9.57
N SER A 74 -2.92 5.02 10.22
CA SER A 74 -2.93 4.91 11.69
C SER A 74 -1.69 4.20 12.22
N PHE A 75 -1.30 3.09 11.59
CA PHE A 75 -0.09 2.36 11.95
C PHE A 75 1.16 3.21 11.73
N SER A 76 1.32 3.82 10.56
CA SER A 76 2.44 4.70 10.26
C SER A 76 2.52 5.87 11.25
N LYS A 77 1.38 6.46 11.64
CA LYS A 77 1.36 7.54 12.65
C LYS A 77 1.78 7.05 14.03
N ALA A 78 1.36 5.84 14.42
CA ALA A 78 1.78 5.22 15.67
C ALA A 78 3.29 4.94 15.67
N VAL A 79 3.82 4.38 14.58
CA VAL A 79 5.26 4.17 14.38
C VAL A 79 6.03 5.50 14.49
N SER A 80 5.58 6.56 13.81
CA SER A 80 6.22 7.88 13.89
C SER A 80 6.12 8.56 15.26
N SER A 81 5.26 8.07 16.16
CA SER A 81 5.16 8.60 17.53
C SER A 81 6.14 7.95 18.51
N LEU A 82 6.78 6.86 18.10
CA LEU A 82 7.82 6.22 18.88
C LEU A 82 9.12 7.00 18.74
N SER A 83 9.91 7.07 19.81
CA SER A 83 11.25 7.65 19.79
C SER A 83 12.29 6.73 19.15
N LEU A 84 11.87 5.57 18.65
CA LEU A 84 12.71 4.55 18.05
C LEU A 84 12.53 4.58 16.53
N ASP A 85 13.64 4.59 15.80
CA ASP A 85 13.65 4.32 14.37
C ASP A 85 13.40 2.82 14.16
N LEU A 86 12.12 2.45 14.03
CA LEU A 86 11.70 1.06 13.87
C LEU A 86 12.19 0.45 12.55
N ASP A 87 12.32 1.24 11.49
CA ASP A 87 12.78 0.76 10.19
C ASP A 87 14.27 0.41 10.29
N GLN A 88 15.08 1.28 10.91
CA GLN A 88 16.49 1.00 11.16
C GLN A 88 16.65 -0.20 12.10
N PHE A 89 15.89 -0.26 13.20
CA PHE A 89 15.94 -1.39 14.13
C PHE A 89 15.62 -2.73 13.43
N ALA A 90 14.59 -2.76 12.59
CA ALA A 90 14.22 -3.96 11.83
C ALA A 90 15.33 -4.37 10.84
N ASN A 91 15.95 -3.40 10.17
CA ASN A 91 17.08 -3.64 9.27
C ASN A 91 18.31 -4.18 10.02
N ASP A 92 18.63 -3.61 11.17
CA ASP A 92 19.74 -4.05 12.03
C ASP A 92 19.51 -5.47 12.53
N LEU A 93 18.29 -5.76 12.99
CA LEU A 93 17.91 -7.10 13.45
C LEU A 93 17.99 -8.13 12.31
N PHE A 94 17.50 -7.78 11.13
CA PHE A 94 17.61 -8.63 9.95
C PHE A 94 19.08 -8.88 9.57
N GLY A 95 19.90 -7.82 9.52
CA GLY A 95 21.34 -7.91 9.25
C GLY A 95 22.06 -8.77 10.28
N PHE A 96 21.72 -8.60 11.56
CA PHE A 96 22.24 -9.43 12.64
C PHE A 96 21.95 -10.91 12.37
N PHE A 97 20.72 -11.31 12.08
CA PHE A 97 20.43 -12.73 11.81
C PHE A 97 21.03 -13.22 10.50
N LYS A 98 20.99 -12.42 9.44
CA LYS A 98 21.52 -12.78 8.11
C LYS A 98 23.02 -13.09 8.16
N LEU A 99 23.79 -12.29 8.88
CA LEU A 99 25.24 -12.47 9.01
C LEU A 99 25.63 -13.44 10.14
N SER A 100 24.66 -14.09 10.79
CA SER A 100 24.91 -14.95 11.95
C SER A 100 25.82 -16.15 11.62
N ALA A 101 25.66 -16.76 10.44
CA ALA A 101 26.50 -17.87 10.01
C ALA A 101 27.95 -17.43 9.78
N ALA A 102 28.16 -16.36 9.00
CA ALA A 102 29.48 -15.78 8.73
C ALA A 102 30.19 -15.38 10.03
N ARG A 103 29.50 -14.67 10.94
CA ARG A 103 30.10 -14.30 12.25
C ARG A 103 30.51 -15.50 13.10
N ARG A 104 29.78 -16.63 13.03
CA ARG A 104 30.17 -17.85 13.73
C ARG A 104 31.39 -18.52 13.10
N GLU A 105 31.53 -18.45 11.78
CA GLU A 105 32.69 -18.94 11.05
C GLU A 105 33.92 -18.08 11.35
N ASP A 106 33.81 -16.76 11.19
CA ASP A 106 34.87 -15.79 11.54
C ASP A 106 35.33 -15.97 13.00
N LEU A 107 34.40 -16.18 13.93
CA LEU A 107 34.72 -16.44 15.34
C LEU A 107 35.53 -17.73 15.51
N LYS A 108 35.18 -18.81 14.79
CA LYS A 108 35.94 -20.08 14.83
C LYS A 108 37.35 -19.88 14.27
N GLU A 109 37.48 -19.15 13.18
CA GLU A 109 38.79 -18.84 12.59
C GLU A 109 39.67 -18.03 13.55
N LEU A 110 39.11 -16.97 14.17
CA LEU A 110 39.82 -16.17 15.17
C LEU A 110 40.22 -16.98 16.41
N GLN A 111 39.34 -17.86 16.90
CA GLN A 111 39.65 -18.77 18.01
C GLN A 111 40.83 -19.68 17.67
N SER A 112 40.86 -20.22 16.44
CA SER A 112 41.97 -21.03 15.95
C SER A 112 43.28 -20.23 15.85
N LEU A 113 43.23 -18.99 15.36
CA LEU A 113 44.41 -18.13 15.21
C LEU A 113 45.01 -17.73 16.57
N LEU A 114 44.16 -17.49 17.56
CA LEU A 114 44.56 -17.02 18.89
C LEU A 114 44.84 -18.17 19.88
N ASN A 115 44.76 -19.43 19.45
CA ASN A 115 44.89 -20.63 20.29
C ASN A 115 43.95 -20.62 21.52
N PHE A 116 42.75 -20.06 21.38
CA PHE A 116 41.72 -20.18 22.41
C PHE A 116 41.04 -21.55 22.29
N GLU A 117 41.12 -22.38 23.32
CA GLU A 117 40.31 -23.59 23.41
C GLU A 117 38.83 -23.23 23.49
N GLN A 118 37.98 -23.86 22.66
CA GLN A 118 36.53 -23.76 22.79
C GLN A 118 36.09 -24.43 24.09
N LYS A 119 36.11 -23.68 25.18
CA LYS A 119 35.33 -23.99 26.37
C LYS A 119 33.99 -23.30 26.20
N PHE A 120 32.97 -24.13 25.90
CA PHE A 120 31.53 -23.85 25.89
C PHE A 120 30.94 -23.25 24.60
N LEU A 121 30.29 -24.15 23.84
CA LEU A 121 28.94 -23.95 23.30
C LEU A 121 28.07 -25.10 23.83
#